data_AF-A0A9Q4KS70-F1
#
_entry.id   AF-A0A9Q4KS70-F1
#
_cell.length_a   1.000
_cell.length_b   1.000
_cell.length_c   1.000
_cell.angle_alpha   90.00
_cell.angle_beta   90.00
_cell.angle_gamma   90.00
#
_symmetry.space_group_name_H-M   'P 1'
#
loop_
_entity.id
_entity.type
_entity.pdbx_description
1 polymer ?
#
loop_
_entity_poly.entity_id
_entity_poly.type
_entity_poly.pdbx_seq_one_letter_code
_entity_poly.pdbx_strand_id
1 'polypeptide(L)'
;MLTLLLGPPRSGKTYKAVNDIYDEYLKFKKNENKYRFIYTNIVGLKFDELEGFVKPFNKTDFLNATIEESVLNSQHESGFLGDIADYDKYAYEKGIYKNYHHTLIVLDEAYNTFTKEFNNSLGRFLSYHGHFGIDVVFLLQSRRQTNREYLVHTELMYMAQPSGKRILSRLFRYKVYSTYLDYQKNYIKSENLRFNPKISNLYNSGSTKIYKSYATGKIIFLLLIIFISYFGYKFLKPKPAKQETIITDERFKDINQTNQDIKEPQLIQNSDLNLDLNTTIFNDKRTYLKITCYSHFCKFRNYSLDLSLNSFLELISSFDCYIFLKDEKSANYVDYYLSCPLDFSKVVSNINDLQEVCDENKGSFNTFSFK
;
A
#
# COMPACT_ATOMS: atom_id res chain seq x y z
N MET A 1 -20.64 0.13 25.17
CA MET A 1 -19.70 0.14 24.03
C MET A 1 -19.16 1.53 23.75
N LEU A 2 -17.83 1.71 23.76
CA LEU A 2 -17.17 2.91 23.20
C LEU A 2 -16.53 2.59 21.84
N THR A 3 -16.97 3.32 20.80
CA THR A 3 -16.42 3.24 19.44
C THR A 3 -15.64 4.50 19.08
N LEU A 4 -14.45 4.34 18.50
CA LEU A 4 -13.62 5.44 18.00
C LEU A 4 -13.61 5.47 16.47
N LEU A 5 -14.18 6.51 15.87
CA LEU A 5 -14.08 6.84 14.45
C LEU A 5 -12.92 7.82 14.24
N LEU A 6 -11.81 7.34 13.70
CA LEU A 6 -10.58 8.12 13.53
C LEU A 6 -10.31 8.42 12.05
N GLY A 7 -9.99 9.66 11.70
CA GLY A 7 -9.44 9.96 10.38
C GLY A 7 -9.37 11.45 10.06
N PRO A 8 -8.50 11.87 9.13
CA PRO A 8 -8.32 13.28 8.82
C PRO A 8 -9.61 13.92 8.27
N PRO A 9 -9.70 15.26 8.18
CA PRO A 9 -10.80 15.93 7.52
C PRO A 9 -11.08 15.33 6.13
N ARG A 10 -12.37 15.19 5.78
CA ARG A 10 -12.84 14.61 4.50
C ARG A 10 -12.52 13.12 4.28
N SER A 11 -12.05 12.41 5.32
CA SER A 11 -11.86 10.95 5.30
C SER A 11 -13.16 10.13 5.33
N GLY A 12 -14.32 10.77 5.47
CA GLY A 12 -15.61 10.08 5.56
C GLY A 12 -15.94 9.56 6.96
N LYS A 13 -15.22 10.02 8.00
CA LYS A 13 -15.53 9.72 9.41
C LYS A 13 -16.97 10.10 9.78
N THR A 14 -17.36 11.35 9.53
CA THR A 14 -18.70 11.87 9.78
C THR A 14 -19.74 11.20 8.90
N TYR A 15 -19.40 10.89 7.64
CA TYR A 15 -20.29 10.16 6.74
C TYR A 15 -20.67 8.77 7.30
N LYS A 16 -19.69 8.04 7.86
CA LYS A 16 -19.96 6.76 8.52
C LYS A 16 -20.87 6.95 9.72
N ALA A 17 -20.58 7.92 10.59
CA ALA A 17 -21.41 8.18 11.76
C ALA A 17 -22.87 8.48 11.38
N VAL A 18 -23.09 9.33 10.37
CA VAL A 18 -24.45 9.63 9.88
C VAL A 18 -25.11 8.42 9.25
N ASN A 19 -24.36 7.57 8.54
CA ASN A 19 -24.87 6.29 8.05
C ASN A 19 -25.33 5.38 9.20
N ASP A 20 -24.48 5.20 10.23
CA ASP A 20 -24.79 4.35 11.37
C ASP A 20 -26.02 4.88 12.15
N ILE A 21 -26.11 6.22 12.32
CA ILE A 21 -27.31 6.87 12.90
C ILE A 21 -28.56 6.58 12.07
N TYR A 22 -28.46 6.68 10.75
CA TYR A 22 -29.58 6.41 9.86
C TYR A 22 -30.00 4.94 9.89
N ASP A 23 -29.05 4.01 9.93
CA ASP A 23 -29.34 2.58 10.05
C ASP A 23 -30.07 2.26 11.37
N GLU A 24 -29.67 2.88 12.48
CA GLU A 24 -30.41 2.77 13.75
C GLU A 24 -31.79 3.43 13.70
N TYR A 25 -31.94 4.56 12.99
CA TYR A 25 -33.25 5.16 12.73
C TYR A 25 -34.17 4.25 11.91
N LEU A 26 -33.63 3.54 10.91
CA LEU A 26 -34.40 2.54 10.16
C LEU A 26 -34.83 1.36 11.03
N LYS A 27 -34.02 0.94 12.00
CA LYS A 27 -34.42 -0.05 13.01
C LYS A 27 -35.49 0.49 13.95
N PHE A 28 -35.39 1.77 14.34
CA PHE A 28 -36.42 2.45 15.13
C PHE A 28 -37.78 2.43 14.43
N LYS A 29 -37.81 2.70 13.13
CA LYS A 29 -39.02 2.58 12.31
C LYS A 29 -39.64 1.19 12.29
N LYS A 30 -38.85 0.15 12.58
CA LYS A 30 -39.30 -1.25 12.63
C LYS A 30 -39.49 -1.76 14.06
N ASN A 31 -39.28 -0.93 15.08
CA ASN A 31 -39.23 -1.33 16.50
C ASN A 31 -38.16 -2.43 16.78
N GLU A 32 -37.04 -2.41 16.05
CA GLU A 32 -35.91 -3.35 16.18
C GLU A 32 -34.67 -2.69 16.83
N ASN A 33 -34.75 -1.40 17.16
CA ASN A 33 -33.66 -0.66 17.77
C ASN A 33 -33.55 -0.95 19.27
N LYS A 34 -32.32 -0.89 19.80
CA LYS A 34 -32.07 -1.00 21.25
C LYS A 34 -32.03 0.34 21.98
N TYR A 35 -31.93 1.46 21.26
CA TYR A 35 -31.74 2.78 21.87
C TYR A 35 -33.06 3.53 22.02
N ARG A 36 -33.28 4.22 23.13
CA ARG A 36 -34.37 5.16 23.32
C ARG A 36 -34.21 6.41 22.44
N PHE A 37 -33.01 6.99 22.43
CA PHE A 37 -32.65 8.15 21.62
C PHE A 37 -31.19 8.06 21.17
N ILE A 38 -30.85 8.86 20.16
CA ILE A 38 -29.47 9.15 19.78
C ILE A 38 -29.20 10.64 20.07
N TYR A 39 -28.12 10.94 20.78
CA TYR A 39 -27.65 12.32 20.99
C TYR A 39 -26.42 12.61 20.15
N THR A 40 -26.41 13.73 19.44
CA THR A 40 -25.23 14.11 18.65
C THR A 40 -25.03 15.61 18.49
N ASN A 41 -23.77 16.02 18.37
CA ASN A 41 -23.35 17.37 18.02
C ASN A 41 -22.84 17.48 16.57
N ILE A 42 -23.14 16.50 15.69
CA ILE A 42 -22.78 16.57 14.27
C ILE A 42 -23.43 17.81 13.66
N VAL A 43 -22.59 18.75 13.24
CA VAL A 43 -23.03 20.01 12.65
C VAL A 43 -23.70 19.77 11.29
N GLY A 44 -24.84 20.41 11.08
CA GLY A 44 -25.57 20.36 9.80
C GLY A 44 -26.39 19.09 9.59
N LEU A 45 -26.52 18.22 10.60
CA LEU A 45 -27.48 17.12 10.58
C LEU A 45 -28.92 17.67 10.63
N LYS A 46 -29.80 17.11 9.80
CA LYS A 46 -31.21 17.49 9.75
C LYS A 46 -32.04 16.67 10.73
N PHE A 47 -32.12 17.13 11.97
CA PHE A 47 -32.85 16.45 13.04
C PHE A 47 -34.35 16.25 12.73
N ASP A 48 -34.96 17.17 11.98
CA ASP A 48 -36.38 17.10 11.61
C ASP A 48 -36.70 15.89 10.70
N GLU A 49 -35.73 15.39 9.93
CA GLU A 49 -35.90 14.19 9.09
C GLU A 49 -35.82 12.88 9.90
N LEU A 50 -35.55 12.95 11.21
CA LEU A 50 -35.30 11.82 12.10
C LEU A 50 -36.33 11.70 13.24
N GLU A 51 -37.48 12.34 13.10
CA GLU A 51 -38.70 12.17 13.93
C GLU A 51 -38.47 12.21 15.45
N GLY A 52 -37.54 13.05 15.91
CA GLY A 52 -37.21 13.19 17.34
C GLY A 52 -36.47 12.01 17.95
N PHE A 53 -36.19 10.95 17.19
CA PHE A 53 -35.36 9.82 17.62
C PHE A 53 -33.90 10.25 17.82
N VAL A 54 -33.44 11.17 16.98
CA VAL A 54 -32.11 11.78 17.06
C VAL A 54 -32.24 13.20 17.56
N LYS A 55 -31.44 13.57 18.56
CA LYS A 55 -31.53 14.84 19.30
C LYS A 55 -30.18 15.55 19.35
N PRO A 56 -30.17 16.90 19.42
CA PRO A 56 -28.95 17.65 19.68
C PRO A 56 -28.34 17.24 21.02
N PHE A 57 -27.02 17.03 21.03
CA PHE A 57 -26.26 16.77 22.25
C PHE A 57 -26.09 18.07 23.05
N ASN A 58 -26.59 18.10 24.28
CA ASN A 58 -26.34 19.18 25.22
C ASN A 58 -25.13 18.84 26.10
N LYS A 59 -24.01 19.53 25.84
CA LYS A 59 -22.76 19.32 26.57
C LYS A 59 -22.89 19.63 28.06
N THR A 60 -23.57 20.72 28.42
CA THR A 60 -23.69 21.15 29.82
C THR A 60 -24.52 20.15 30.63
N ASP A 61 -25.67 19.72 30.08
CA ASP A 61 -26.51 18.67 30.69
C ASP A 61 -25.73 17.39 30.91
N PHE A 62 -24.97 16.96 29.90
CA PHE A 62 -24.13 15.77 29.99
C PHE A 62 -23.05 15.89 31.08
N LEU A 63 -22.34 17.01 31.12
CA LEU A 63 -21.29 17.23 32.13
C LEU A 63 -21.87 17.23 33.54
N ASN A 64 -23.02 17.88 33.76
CA ASN A 64 -23.69 17.87 35.06
C ASN A 64 -24.05 16.44 35.49
N ALA A 65 -24.62 15.64 34.59
CA ALA A 65 -24.94 14.24 34.88
C ALA A 65 -23.70 13.41 35.23
N THR A 66 -22.54 13.69 34.60
CA THR A 66 -21.28 13.00 34.94
C THR A 66 -20.74 13.39 36.31
N ILE A 67 -20.93 14.65 36.71
CA ILE A 67 -20.55 15.13 38.05
C ILE A 67 -21.48 14.54 39.10
N GLU A 68 -22.79 14.51 38.85
CA GLU A 68 -23.78 13.91 39.76
C GLU A 68 -23.45 12.43 40.06
N GLU A 69 -23.15 11.64 39.03
CA GLU A 69 -22.74 10.24 39.22
C GLU A 69 -21.42 10.15 40.01
N SER A 70 -20.44 10.99 39.67
CA SER A 70 -19.13 10.97 40.32
C SER A 70 -19.23 11.34 41.81
N VAL A 71 -20.10 12.28 42.17
CA VAL A 71 -20.38 12.66 43.56
C VAL A 71 -21.08 11.51 44.28
N LEU A 72 -22.10 10.91 43.67
CA LEU A 72 -22.82 9.78 44.24
C LEU A 72 -21.89 8.58 44.49
N ASN A 73 -21.00 8.29 43.55
CA ASN A 73 -20.01 7.23 43.65
C ASN A 73 -19.03 7.50 44.81
N SER A 74 -18.55 8.74 44.94
CA SER A 74 -17.66 9.11 46.05
C SER A 74 -18.34 8.98 47.43
N GLN A 75 -19.63 9.31 47.52
CA GLN A 75 -20.42 9.10 48.73
C GLN A 75 -20.61 7.60 49.05
N HIS A 76 -20.74 6.76 48.02
CA HIS A 76 -20.78 5.31 48.20
C HIS A 76 -19.45 4.76 48.70
N GLU A 77 -18.34 5.10 48.03
CA GLU A 77 -16.99 4.61 48.37
C GLU A 77 -16.51 5.07 49.75
N SER A 78 -16.94 6.25 50.20
CA SER A 78 -16.63 6.76 51.55
C SER A 78 -17.49 6.13 52.65
N GLY A 79 -18.48 5.31 52.32
CA GLY A 79 -19.43 4.74 53.27
C GLY A 79 -20.49 5.73 53.77
N PHE A 80 -20.53 6.96 53.23
CA PHE A 80 -21.50 7.98 53.64
C PHE A 80 -22.95 7.54 53.38
N LEU A 81 -23.18 6.78 52.30
CA LEU A 81 -24.51 6.27 51.96
C LEU A 81 -24.93 5.03 52.77
N GLY A 82 -24.07 4.52 53.65
CA GLY A 82 -24.25 3.25 54.35
C GLY A 82 -24.09 2.03 53.45
N ASP A 83 -24.58 0.89 53.92
CA ASP A 83 -24.45 -0.40 53.22
C ASP A 83 -25.42 -0.48 52.03
N ILE A 84 -24.96 -0.03 50.86
CA ILE A 84 -25.64 -0.26 49.59
C ILE A 84 -25.13 -1.57 48.99
N ALA A 85 -26.00 -2.57 48.92
CA ALA A 85 -25.67 -3.87 48.32
C ALA A 85 -25.56 -3.81 46.77
N ASP A 86 -26.34 -2.94 46.13
CA ASP A 86 -26.38 -2.77 44.68
C ASP A 86 -26.36 -1.27 44.33
N TYR A 87 -25.16 -0.77 44.05
CA TYR A 87 -24.94 0.64 43.70
C TYR A 87 -25.62 1.02 42.37
N ASP A 88 -25.63 0.11 41.39
CA ASP A 88 -26.21 0.35 40.06
C ASP A 88 -27.70 0.65 40.18
N LYS A 89 -28.43 -0.21 40.91
CA LYS A 89 -29.86 -0.04 41.15
C LYS A 89 -30.14 1.26 41.91
N TYR A 90 -29.35 1.54 42.94
CA TYR A 90 -29.50 2.77 43.72
C TYR A 90 -29.27 4.03 42.87
N ALA A 91 -28.21 4.06 42.06
CA ALA A 91 -27.92 5.16 41.14
C ALA A 91 -29.05 5.36 40.11
N TYR A 92 -29.61 4.26 39.59
CA TYR A 92 -30.74 4.29 38.68
C TYR A 92 -31.99 4.91 39.33
N GLU A 93 -32.33 4.50 40.56
CA GLU A 93 -33.46 5.04 41.33
C GLU A 93 -33.27 6.52 41.69
N LYS A 94 -32.02 6.95 41.91
CA LYS A 94 -31.66 8.37 42.10
C LYS A 94 -31.71 9.20 40.82
N GLY A 95 -31.97 8.58 39.67
CA GLY A 95 -32.11 9.28 38.39
C GLY A 95 -30.78 9.67 37.74
N ILE A 96 -29.67 9.06 38.16
CA ILE A 96 -28.38 9.25 37.52
C ILE A 96 -28.49 8.90 36.04
N TYR A 97 -28.07 9.81 35.16
CA TYR A 97 -28.18 9.67 33.70
C TYR A 97 -29.60 9.42 33.16
N LYS A 98 -30.67 9.81 33.87
CA LYS A 98 -32.06 9.56 33.43
C LYS A 98 -32.36 9.98 31.98
N ASN A 99 -31.74 11.05 31.50
CA ASN A 99 -31.89 11.51 30.11
C ASN A 99 -31.11 10.65 29.10
N TYR A 100 -30.09 9.94 29.55
CA TYR A 100 -29.17 9.17 28.72
C TYR A 100 -29.36 7.65 28.83
N HIS A 101 -30.21 7.14 29.72
CA HIS A 101 -30.50 5.69 29.79
C HIS A 101 -30.87 5.10 28.42
N HIS A 102 -30.23 3.99 28.09
CA HIS A 102 -30.39 3.27 26.83
C HIS A 102 -30.23 4.17 25.59
N THR A 103 -29.19 5.01 25.53
CA THR A 103 -28.98 5.92 24.39
C THR A 103 -27.64 5.72 23.69
N LEU A 104 -27.55 6.21 22.46
CA LEU A 104 -26.30 6.33 21.72
C LEU A 104 -25.85 7.80 21.72
N ILE A 105 -24.65 8.08 22.20
CA ILE A 105 -24.05 9.42 22.19
C ILE A 105 -22.97 9.47 21.11
N VAL A 106 -23.20 10.22 20.03
CA VAL A 106 -22.27 10.39 18.90
C VAL A 106 -21.67 11.78 18.91
N LEU A 107 -20.38 11.87 19.23
CA LEU A 107 -19.67 13.15 19.39
C LEU A 107 -18.72 13.41 18.21
N ASP A 108 -19.08 14.34 17.33
CA ASP A 108 -18.13 14.93 16.37
C ASP A 108 -17.15 15.86 17.08
N GLU A 109 -15.89 15.73 16.70
CA GLU A 109 -14.76 16.40 17.35
C GLU A 109 -14.85 16.25 18.88
N ALA A 110 -14.89 14.99 19.34
CA ALA A 110 -15.14 14.61 20.74
C ALA A 110 -14.18 15.28 21.75
N TYR A 111 -13.03 15.78 21.29
CA TYR A 111 -12.10 16.57 22.10
C TYR A 111 -12.71 17.86 22.68
N ASN A 112 -13.82 18.34 22.12
CA ASN A 112 -14.56 19.47 22.68
C ASN A 112 -15.22 19.14 24.02
N THR A 113 -15.51 17.85 24.29
CA THR A 113 -16.05 17.38 25.58
C THR A 113 -14.96 16.67 26.39
N PHE A 114 -14.23 15.76 25.75
CA PHE A 114 -13.15 14.98 26.33
C PHE A 114 -11.80 15.60 25.95
N THR A 115 -11.38 16.63 26.67
CA THR A 115 -10.19 17.43 26.31
C THR A 115 -8.88 16.65 26.52
N LYS A 116 -7.74 17.32 26.37
CA LYS A 116 -6.43 16.73 26.72
C LYS A 116 -6.21 16.63 28.23
N GLU A 117 -6.90 17.48 29.00
CA GLU A 117 -6.87 17.42 30.45
C GLU A 117 -7.82 16.32 30.91
N PHE A 118 -7.31 15.44 31.77
CA PHE A 118 -8.12 14.36 32.30
C PHE A 118 -9.05 14.90 33.40
N ASN A 119 -10.31 14.48 33.34
CA ASN A 119 -11.35 14.80 34.30
C ASN A 119 -11.89 13.47 34.83
N ASN A 120 -11.82 13.31 36.16
CA ASN A 120 -12.16 12.06 36.82
C ASN A 120 -13.62 11.65 36.58
N SER A 121 -14.56 12.60 36.58
CA SER A 121 -15.98 12.31 36.36
C SER A 121 -16.26 11.82 34.93
N LEU A 122 -15.55 12.37 33.93
CA LEU A 122 -15.61 11.88 32.55
C LEU A 122 -14.95 10.50 32.39
N GLY A 123 -13.82 10.27 33.07
CA GLY A 123 -13.15 8.97 33.10
C GLY A 123 -14.02 7.89 33.75
N ARG A 124 -14.68 8.23 34.86
CA ARG A 124 -15.64 7.38 35.55
C ARG A 124 -16.82 7.05 34.64
N PHE A 125 -17.40 8.05 33.98
CA PHE A 125 -18.45 7.84 32.99
C PHE A 125 -18.02 6.81 31.93
N LEU A 126 -16.85 6.96 31.30
CA LEU A 126 -16.37 6.02 30.28
C LEU A 126 -16.06 4.62 30.81
N SER A 127 -15.83 4.48 32.12
CA SER A 127 -15.65 3.16 32.75
C SER A 127 -16.98 2.48 33.07
N TYR A 128 -18.08 3.24 33.19
CA TYR A 128 -19.30 2.78 33.85
C TYR A 128 -20.58 2.97 33.03
N HIS A 129 -20.54 3.71 31.91
CA HIS A 129 -21.68 4.03 31.06
C HIS A 129 -22.48 2.81 30.56
N GLY A 130 -21.82 1.64 30.42
CA GLY A 130 -22.45 0.39 29.99
C GLY A 130 -23.56 -0.10 30.94
N HIS A 131 -23.45 0.17 32.24
CA HIS A 131 -24.45 -0.21 33.25
C HIS A 131 -25.80 0.52 33.03
N PHE A 132 -25.76 1.69 32.38
CA PHE A 132 -26.95 2.48 32.03
C PHE A 132 -27.43 2.25 30.59
N GLY A 133 -26.86 1.27 29.89
CA GLY A 133 -27.15 1.00 28.49
C GLY A 133 -26.74 2.13 27.55
N ILE A 134 -25.76 2.95 27.94
CA ILE A 134 -25.28 4.06 27.13
C ILE A 134 -24.18 3.52 26.21
N ASP A 135 -24.27 3.79 24.91
CA ASP A 135 -23.19 3.58 23.97
C ASP A 135 -22.64 4.91 23.49
N VAL A 136 -21.34 4.97 23.19
CA VAL A 136 -20.63 6.22 22.88
C VAL A 136 -19.82 6.04 21.60
N VAL A 137 -19.86 7.05 20.73
CA VAL A 137 -19.05 7.12 19.52
C VAL A 137 -18.26 8.42 19.52
N PHE A 138 -16.93 8.32 19.54
CA PHE A 138 -16.04 9.45 19.37
C PHE A 138 -15.61 9.58 17.92
N LEU A 139 -15.80 10.75 17.31
CA LEU A 139 -15.14 11.09 16.06
C LEU A 139 -13.95 12.00 16.38
N LEU A 140 -12.77 11.60 15.96
CA LEU A 140 -11.53 12.36 16.12
C LEU A 140 -10.74 12.38 14.82
N GLN A 141 -9.96 13.44 14.61
CA GLN A 141 -9.03 13.51 13.49
C GLN A 141 -7.71 12.79 13.83
N SER A 142 -7.30 12.89 15.10
CA SER A 142 -6.12 12.25 15.66
C SER A 142 -6.35 11.88 17.11
N ARG A 143 -5.76 10.76 17.54
CA ARG A 143 -5.75 10.32 18.96
C ARG A 143 -5.14 11.36 19.89
N ARG A 144 -4.26 12.23 19.35
CA ARG A 144 -3.57 13.29 20.10
C ARG A 144 -4.48 14.45 20.49
N GLN A 145 -5.73 14.50 20.01
CA GLN A 145 -6.63 15.61 20.30
C GLN A 145 -7.29 15.49 21.69
N THR A 146 -7.29 14.29 22.27
CA THR A 146 -7.90 13.99 23.57
C THR A 146 -6.88 13.30 24.49
N ASN A 147 -7.20 13.20 25.77
CA ASN A 147 -6.38 12.45 26.72
C ASN A 147 -6.39 10.95 26.37
N ARG A 148 -5.24 10.30 26.52
CA ARG A 148 -5.08 8.86 26.25
C ARG A 148 -5.95 8.00 27.17
N GLU A 149 -6.14 8.41 28.42
CA GLU A 149 -6.91 7.65 29.41
C GLU A 149 -8.36 7.45 28.97
N TYR A 150 -8.98 8.45 28.35
CA TYR A 150 -10.32 8.28 27.75
C TYR A 150 -10.33 7.25 26.62
N LEU A 151 -9.27 7.21 25.79
CA LEU A 151 -9.21 6.31 24.64
C LEU A 151 -8.99 4.84 25.04
N VAL A 152 -8.47 4.57 26.24
CA VAL A 152 -8.23 3.19 26.73
C VAL A 152 -9.54 2.40 26.80
N HIS A 153 -10.67 3.06 27.03
CA HIS A 153 -12.00 2.44 27.05
C HIS A 153 -12.54 2.04 25.66
N THR A 154 -11.81 2.32 24.57
CA THR A 154 -12.27 2.04 23.21
C THR A 154 -12.31 0.53 22.94
N GLU A 155 -13.48 0.02 22.59
CA GLU A 155 -13.69 -1.38 22.20
C GLU A 155 -13.48 -1.61 20.70
N LEU A 156 -13.90 -0.66 19.87
CA LEU A 156 -13.70 -0.73 18.42
C LEU A 156 -13.19 0.60 17.89
N MET A 157 -12.12 0.56 17.10
CA MET A 157 -11.64 1.72 16.36
C MET A 157 -11.81 1.50 14.86
N TYR A 158 -12.50 2.42 14.20
CA TYR A 158 -12.60 2.52 12.75
C TYR A 158 -11.69 3.63 12.25
N MET A 159 -10.60 3.26 11.58
CA MET A 159 -9.68 4.18 10.94
C MET A 159 -10.10 4.44 9.49
N ALA A 160 -10.63 5.63 9.23
CA ALA A 160 -11.09 6.07 7.92
C ALA A 160 -9.92 6.38 6.98
N GLN A 161 -9.95 5.79 5.77
CA GLN A 161 -8.93 6.04 4.76
C GLN A 161 -9.07 7.45 4.18
N PRO A 162 -7.97 8.24 4.13
CA PRO A 162 -7.96 9.56 3.52
C PRO A 162 -8.42 9.53 2.06
N SER A 163 -9.16 10.55 1.62
CA SER A 163 -9.73 10.64 0.27
C SER A 163 -8.69 10.44 -0.83
N GLY A 164 -7.49 11.02 -0.70
CA GLY A 164 -6.42 10.89 -1.70
C GLY A 164 -5.89 9.48 -1.89
N LYS A 165 -6.05 8.59 -0.91
CA LYS A 165 -5.63 7.18 -1.00
C LYS A 165 -6.73 6.25 -1.52
N ARG A 166 -7.96 6.71 -1.67
CA ARG A 166 -9.06 5.88 -2.19
C ARG A 166 -8.86 5.66 -3.67
N ILE A 167 -9.21 4.50 -4.21
CA ILE A 167 -9.24 4.28 -5.67
C ILE A 167 -10.59 4.79 -6.19
N LEU A 168 -11.69 4.31 -5.63
CA LEU A 168 -13.03 4.81 -5.96
C LEU A 168 -13.44 5.91 -4.97
N SER A 169 -13.69 7.11 -5.47
CA SER A 169 -14.08 8.26 -4.63
C SER A 169 -15.41 8.07 -3.88
N ARG A 170 -16.31 7.25 -4.44
CA ARG A 170 -17.61 6.86 -3.87
C ARG A 170 -17.53 5.68 -2.88
N LEU A 171 -16.36 5.08 -2.67
CA LEU A 171 -16.19 3.96 -1.76
C LEU A 171 -15.32 4.40 -0.58
N PHE A 172 -15.94 4.61 0.58
CA PHE A 172 -15.23 4.90 1.81
C PHE A 172 -14.71 3.59 2.40
N ARG A 173 -13.45 3.55 2.80
CA ARG A 173 -12.83 2.36 3.39
C ARG A 173 -12.37 2.66 4.81
N TYR A 174 -12.64 1.73 5.72
CA TYR A 174 -12.31 1.81 7.14
C TYR A 174 -11.54 0.56 7.55
N LYS A 175 -10.41 0.72 8.24
CA LYS A 175 -9.75 -0.39 8.92
C LYS A 175 -10.29 -0.47 10.34
N VAL A 176 -10.73 -1.64 10.76
CA VAL A 176 -11.34 -1.89 12.07
C VAL A 176 -10.30 -2.55 12.97
N TYR A 177 -10.16 -2.04 14.19
CA TYR A 177 -9.27 -2.56 15.22
C TYR A 177 -10.04 -2.80 16.52
N SER A 178 -9.60 -3.77 17.33
CA SER A 178 -10.20 -4.14 18.63
C SER A 178 -9.83 -3.22 19.79
N THR A 179 -9.05 -2.18 19.55
CA THR A 179 -8.64 -1.16 20.55
C THR A 179 -8.39 0.17 19.83
N TYR A 180 -8.08 1.23 20.58
CA TYR A 180 -7.63 2.51 20.02
C TYR A 180 -6.24 2.48 19.35
N LEU A 181 -5.53 1.34 19.41
CA LEU A 181 -4.20 1.16 18.84
C LEU A 181 -4.26 0.42 17.50
N ASP A 182 -3.72 1.05 16.47
CA ASP A 182 -3.65 0.60 15.08
C ASP A 182 -2.56 -0.44 14.81
N TYR A 183 -2.24 -1.27 15.82
CA TYR A 183 -1.29 -2.35 15.69
C TYR A 183 -1.88 -3.52 14.88
N GLN A 184 -1.02 -4.21 14.12
CA GLN A 184 -1.44 -5.33 13.29
C GLN A 184 -2.13 -6.45 14.09
N LYS A 185 -1.69 -6.71 15.33
CA LYS A 185 -2.31 -7.69 16.23
C LYS A 185 -3.75 -7.33 16.65
N ASN A 186 -4.10 -6.04 16.60
CA ASN A 186 -5.43 -5.56 16.94
C ASN A 186 -6.32 -5.42 15.69
N TYR A 187 -5.78 -5.62 14.49
CA TYR A 187 -6.54 -5.47 13.25
C TYR A 187 -7.56 -6.60 13.13
N ILE A 188 -8.82 -6.22 12.91
CA ILE A 188 -9.93 -7.15 12.73
C ILE A 188 -10.19 -7.35 11.24
N LYS A 189 -10.57 -6.27 10.54
CA LYS A 189 -10.99 -6.32 9.15
C LYS A 189 -10.95 -4.95 8.49
N SER A 190 -11.15 -4.94 7.17
CA SER A 190 -11.46 -3.73 6.41
C SER A 190 -12.93 -3.74 6.05
N GLU A 191 -13.61 -2.62 6.26
CA GLU A 191 -14.99 -2.41 5.84
C GLU A 191 -15.05 -1.35 4.76
N ASN A 192 -15.99 -1.50 3.84
CA ASN A 192 -16.24 -0.54 2.77
C ASN A 192 -17.69 -0.05 2.86
N LEU A 193 -17.87 1.26 2.79
CA LEU A 193 -19.17 1.91 2.75
C LEU A 193 -19.32 2.64 1.42
N ARG A 194 -20.37 2.31 0.68
CA ARG A 194 -20.67 2.99 -0.59
C ARG A 194 -21.38 4.32 -0.30
N PHE A 195 -21.06 5.34 -1.09
CA PHE A 195 -21.75 6.61 -1.05
C PHE A 195 -23.22 6.42 -1.47
N ASN A 196 -24.10 6.73 -0.53
CA ASN A 196 -25.54 6.84 -0.66
C ASN A 196 -25.96 8.33 -0.59
N PRO A 197 -26.62 8.86 -1.64
CA PRO A 197 -27.14 10.23 -1.65
C PRO A 197 -28.11 10.54 -0.52
N LYS A 198 -28.93 9.58 -0.07
CA LYS A 198 -29.86 9.78 1.05
C LYS A 198 -29.09 10.20 2.32
N ILE A 199 -28.03 9.47 2.64
CA ILE A 199 -27.15 9.78 3.78
C ILE A 199 -26.48 11.14 3.60
N SER A 200 -25.98 11.43 2.41
CA SER A 200 -25.35 12.72 2.13
C SER A 200 -26.33 13.89 2.21
N ASN A 201 -27.62 13.68 1.98
CA ASN A 201 -28.65 14.71 2.07
C ASN A 201 -29.13 14.94 3.51
N LEU A 202 -28.88 13.99 4.42
CA LEU A 202 -29.20 14.10 5.84
C LEU A 202 -28.25 15.05 6.59
N TYR A 203 -27.07 15.37 6.04
CA TYR A 203 -26.15 16.30 6.65
C TYR A 203 -25.34 17.15 5.65
N ASN A 204 -25.11 18.41 5.97
CA ASN A 204 -24.32 19.31 5.12
C ASN A 204 -22.81 19.23 5.42
N SER A 205 -22.04 18.54 4.59
CA SER A 205 -20.58 18.37 4.80
C SER A 205 -19.69 19.54 4.35
N GLY A 206 -20.23 20.75 4.17
CA GLY A 206 -19.49 21.96 3.77
C GLY A 206 -18.81 21.90 2.38
N SER A 207 -19.04 20.84 1.60
CA SER A 207 -18.53 20.68 0.23
C SER A 207 -19.36 19.63 -0.51
N THR A 208 -19.97 20.02 -1.63
CA THR A 208 -20.70 19.14 -2.56
C THR A 208 -19.77 18.42 -3.55
N LYS A 209 -18.47 18.70 -3.49
CA LYS A 209 -17.49 18.19 -4.46
C LYS A 209 -16.89 16.88 -4.00
N ILE A 210 -17.14 15.81 -4.76
CA ILE A 210 -16.43 14.54 -4.63
C ILE A 210 -14.99 14.75 -5.11
N TYR A 211 -14.03 14.76 -4.19
CA TYR A 211 -12.61 14.92 -4.52
C TYR A 211 -12.13 13.72 -5.36
N LYS A 212 -11.51 13.99 -6.51
CA LYS A 212 -10.93 12.96 -7.39
C LYS A 212 -9.80 12.22 -6.65
N SER A 213 -9.72 10.92 -6.88
CA SER A 213 -8.62 10.11 -6.34
C SER A 213 -7.31 10.44 -7.05
N TYR A 214 -6.24 10.62 -6.26
CA TYR A 214 -4.89 10.76 -6.80
C TYR A 214 -4.37 9.43 -7.38
N ALA A 215 -4.80 8.30 -6.82
CA ALA A 215 -4.40 6.97 -7.26
C ALA A 215 -5.01 6.57 -8.61
N THR A 216 -6.24 7.00 -8.91
CA THR A 216 -6.90 6.64 -10.18
C THR A 216 -6.17 7.11 -11.42
N GLY A 217 -5.57 8.31 -11.39
CA GLY A 217 -4.82 8.83 -12.54
C GLY A 217 -3.62 7.96 -12.88
N LYS A 218 -2.90 7.48 -11.87
CA LYS A 218 -1.71 6.63 -12.05
C LYS A 218 -2.08 5.23 -12.57
N ILE A 219 -3.18 4.65 -12.08
CA ILE A 219 -3.65 3.33 -12.52
C ILE A 219 -4.09 3.37 -13.99
N ILE A 220 -4.85 4.40 -14.38
CA ILE A 220 -5.30 4.57 -15.77
C ILE A 220 -4.09 4.72 -16.72
N PHE A 221 -3.09 5.51 -16.31
CA PHE A 221 -1.87 5.67 -17.09
C PHE A 221 -1.10 4.36 -17.25
N LEU A 222 -0.99 3.55 -16.20
CA LEU A 222 -0.32 2.24 -16.25
C LEU A 222 -1.08 1.25 -17.13
N LEU A 223 -2.41 1.21 -17.05
CA LEU A 223 -3.25 0.41 -17.96
C LEU A 223 -3.10 0.84 -19.42
N LEU A 224 -2.96 2.15 -19.68
CA LEU A 224 -2.73 2.68 -21.01
C LEU A 224 -1.37 2.24 -21.57
N ILE A 225 -0.32 2.23 -20.74
CA ILE A 225 0.99 1.67 -21.15
C ILE A 225 0.86 0.18 -21.49
N ILE A 226 0.24 -0.62 -20.61
CA ILE A 226 0.04 -2.06 -20.87
C ILE A 226 -0.74 -2.28 -22.17
N PHE A 227 -1.78 -1.49 -22.41
CA PHE A 227 -2.57 -1.55 -23.63
C PHE A 227 -1.75 -1.23 -24.87
N ILE A 228 -0.97 -0.13 -24.85
CA ILE A 228 -0.08 0.25 -25.96
C ILE A 228 0.98 -0.84 -26.19
N SER A 229 1.59 -1.39 -25.13
CA SER A 229 2.57 -2.47 -25.24
C SER A 229 1.96 -3.74 -25.83
N TYR A 230 0.74 -4.10 -25.44
CA TYR A 230 0.04 -5.27 -25.99
C TYR A 230 -0.28 -5.11 -27.49
N PHE A 231 -0.81 -3.94 -27.89
CA PHE A 231 -1.10 -3.66 -29.30
C PHE A 231 0.18 -3.50 -30.12
N GLY A 232 1.22 -2.89 -29.57
CA GLY A 232 2.55 -2.81 -30.16
C GLY A 232 3.13 -4.20 -30.41
N TYR A 233 3.07 -5.10 -29.42
CA TYR A 233 3.48 -6.50 -29.58
C TYR A 233 2.67 -7.21 -30.67
N LYS A 234 1.33 -7.05 -30.69
CA LYS A 234 0.48 -7.67 -31.70
C LYS A 234 0.77 -7.15 -33.12
N PHE A 235 1.12 -5.87 -33.24
CA PHE A 235 1.47 -5.24 -34.52
C PHE A 235 2.86 -5.65 -35.02
N LEU A 236 3.82 -5.80 -34.10
CA LEU A 236 5.19 -6.24 -34.40
C LEU A 236 5.32 -7.77 -34.54
N LYS A 237 4.28 -8.54 -34.20
CA LYS A 237 4.29 -9.99 -34.37
C LYS A 237 4.38 -10.30 -35.88
N PRO A 238 5.43 -11.00 -36.34
CA PRO A 238 5.55 -11.35 -37.75
C PRO A 238 4.33 -12.18 -38.17
N LYS A 239 3.73 -11.81 -39.31
CA LYS A 239 2.63 -12.59 -39.89
C LYS A 239 3.18 -14.00 -40.18
N PRO A 240 2.44 -15.08 -39.84
CA PRO A 240 2.88 -16.42 -40.23
C PRO A 240 3.06 -16.45 -41.74
N ALA A 241 4.20 -16.94 -42.20
CA ALA A 241 4.49 -17.12 -43.62
C ALA A 241 3.36 -17.96 -44.22
N LYS A 242 2.74 -17.46 -45.31
CA LYS A 242 1.81 -18.26 -46.09
C LYS A 242 2.58 -19.48 -46.58
N GLN A 243 2.10 -20.68 -46.26
CA GLN A 243 2.62 -21.92 -46.84
C GLN A 243 2.44 -21.82 -48.36
N GLU A 244 3.54 -21.74 -49.09
CA GLU A 244 3.54 -21.97 -50.53
C GLU A 244 3.16 -23.44 -50.76
N THR A 245 2.11 -23.65 -51.54
CA THR A 245 1.69 -24.96 -52.02
C THR A 245 2.82 -25.59 -52.83
N ILE A 246 3.42 -26.65 -52.29
CA ILE A 246 4.34 -27.53 -53.03
C ILE A 246 3.52 -28.19 -54.15
N ILE A 247 3.79 -27.80 -55.39
CA ILE A 247 3.37 -28.56 -56.56
C ILE A 247 4.22 -29.84 -56.56
N THR A 248 3.57 -30.99 -56.38
CA THR A 248 4.19 -32.30 -56.51
C THR A 248 4.28 -32.63 -58.00
N ASP A 249 5.49 -32.60 -58.54
CA ASP A 249 5.77 -33.10 -59.90
C ASP A 249 5.94 -34.62 -59.80
N GLU A 250 4.93 -35.38 -60.25
CA GLU A 250 4.92 -36.84 -60.28
C GLU A 250 5.82 -37.35 -61.41
N ARG A 251 7.14 -37.33 -61.22
CA ARG A 251 8.05 -38.15 -62.03
C ARG A 251 9.12 -38.76 -61.14
N PHE A 252 9.32 -40.06 -61.33
CA PHE A 252 10.29 -40.93 -60.67
C PHE A 252 9.84 -41.55 -59.34
N LYS A 253 9.01 -42.59 -59.46
CA LYS A 253 9.07 -43.75 -58.58
C LYS A 253 9.73 -44.91 -59.32
N ASP A 254 10.38 -45.73 -58.50
CA ASP A 254 10.99 -47.04 -58.76
C ASP A 254 12.42 -47.03 -59.30
N ILE A 255 13.37 -47.47 -58.45
CA ILE A 255 14.06 -48.77 -58.57
C ILE A 255 14.74 -49.10 -57.22
N ASN A 256 14.63 -50.38 -56.86
CA ASN A 256 15.07 -51.00 -55.61
C ASN A 256 16.60 -51.23 -55.52
N GLN A 257 17.03 -51.47 -54.27
CA GLN A 257 18.07 -52.42 -53.82
C GLN A 257 19.58 -52.05 -53.77
N THR A 258 20.13 -52.36 -52.58
CA THR A 258 21.45 -52.95 -52.24
C THR A 258 22.74 -52.13 -52.16
N ASN A 259 23.34 -52.25 -50.96
CA ASN A 259 24.75 -52.47 -50.59
C ASN A 259 25.86 -51.44 -50.92
N GLN A 260 26.49 -51.00 -49.82
CA GLN A 260 27.93 -50.80 -49.55
C GLN A 260 28.80 -49.82 -50.37
N ASP A 261 29.66 -49.16 -49.58
CA ASP A 261 30.95 -48.49 -49.86
C ASP A 261 31.03 -47.04 -50.40
N ILE A 262 31.36 -46.16 -49.44
CA ILE A 262 32.45 -45.14 -49.41
C ILE A 262 32.91 -44.54 -50.75
N LYS A 263 32.77 -43.20 -50.89
CA LYS A 263 33.91 -42.27 -51.11
C LYS A 263 33.47 -40.79 -51.10
N GLU A 264 34.25 -40.02 -50.35
CA GLU A 264 34.30 -38.55 -50.23
C GLU A 264 34.54 -37.85 -51.58
N PRO A 265 34.03 -36.62 -51.80
CA PRO A 265 34.59 -35.71 -52.80
C PRO A 265 35.43 -34.60 -52.15
N GLN A 266 36.61 -34.40 -52.74
CA GLN A 266 37.70 -33.55 -52.30
C GLN A 266 37.49 -32.05 -52.55
N LEU A 267 38.16 -31.25 -51.71
CA LEU A 267 38.46 -29.82 -51.84
C LEU A 267 39.49 -29.54 -52.94
N ILE A 268 39.31 -28.43 -53.68
CA ILE A 268 40.42 -27.66 -54.29
C ILE A 268 40.21 -26.16 -53.98
N GLN A 269 41.26 -25.56 -53.43
CA GLN A 269 41.43 -24.19 -52.92
C GLN A 269 41.90 -23.20 -54.01
N ASN A 270 41.80 -21.90 -53.71
CA ASN A 270 42.84 -20.84 -53.87
C ASN A 270 42.27 -19.54 -53.22
N SER A 271 42.72 -19.11 -52.02
CA SER A 271 43.90 -18.26 -51.70
C SER A 271 43.66 -16.77 -52.09
N ASP A 272 43.69 -15.74 -51.23
CA ASP A 272 44.61 -15.46 -50.11
C ASP A 272 44.01 -14.53 -49.03
N LEU A 273 43.87 -15.05 -47.81
CA LEU A 273 44.26 -14.46 -46.51
C LEU A 273 43.85 -15.47 -45.41
N ASN A 274 44.52 -16.62 -45.43
CA ASN A 274 44.42 -17.68 -44.44
C ASN A 274 45.25 -17.32 -43.20
N LEU A 275 44.62 -16.67 -42.23
CA LEU A 275 44.89 -16.95 -40.82
C LEU A 275 43.74 -17.84 -40.37
N ASP A 276 44.04 -19.10 -40.02
CA ASP A 276 43.03 -20.03 -39.52
C ASP A 276 42.26 -19.39 -38.36
N LEU A 277 41.05 -18.89 -38.63
CA LEU A 277 40.15 -18.33 -37.61
C LEU A 277 39.93 -19.35 -36.48
N ASN A 278 39.97 -20.64 -36.81
CA ASN A 278 39.79 -21.75 -35.87
C ASN A 278 41.02 -22.02 -34.98
N THR A 279 42.24 -21.60 -35.34
CA THR A 279 43.42 -21.82 -34.46
C THR A 279 43.76 -20.58 -33.62
N THR A 280 43.36 -19.39 -34.09
CA THR A 280 43.69 -18.09 -33.48
C THR A 280 42.57 -17.51 -32.61
N ILE A 281 41.30 -17.64 -33.01
CA ILE A 281 40.14 -17.07 -32.31
C ILE A 281 39.44 -18.13 -31.45
N PHE A 282 39.30 -19.36 -31.95
CA PHE A 282 38.56 -20.43 -31.28
C PHE A 282 39.46 -21.59 -30.81
N ASN A 283 40.22 -21.38 -29.74
CA ASN A 283 41.19 -22.35 -29.20
C ASN A 283 40.98 -22.53 -27.69
N ASP A 284 41.26 -23.73 -27.17
CA ASP A 284 41.22 -24.09 -25.74
C ASP A 284 42.16 -23.23 -24.87
N LYS A 285 43.13 -22.55 -25.50
CA LYS A 285 44.04 -21.59 -24.84
C LYS A 285 43.48 -20.17 -24.71
N ARG A 286 42.20 -19.94 -25.04
CA ARG A 286 41.54 -18.64 -25.01
C ARG A 286 40.24 -18.69 -24.22
N THR A 287 39.87 -17.56 -23.62
CA THR A 287 38.61 -17.37 -22.90
C THR A 287 37.66 -16.50 -23.72
N TYR A 288 36.36 -16.77 -23.61
CA TYR A 288 35.32 -16.09 -24.36
C TYR A 288 34.48 -15.24 -23.42
N LEU A 289 34.41 -13.94 -23.70
CA LEU A 289 33.75 -12.97 -22.84
C LEU A 289 32.72 -12.17 -23.60
N LYS A 290 31.59 -11.89 -22.94
CA LYS A 290 30.59 -10.94 -23.40
C LYS A 290 30.71 -9.66 -22.58
N ILE A 291 30.86 -8.53 -23.26
CA ILE A 291 30.94 -7.20 -22.64
C ILE A 291 29.88 -6.31 -23.26
N THR A 292 29.15 -5.61 -22.39
CA THR A 292 28.09 -4.68 -22.82
C THR A 292 28.59 -3.25 -22.62
N CYS A 293 28.72 -2.51 -23.71
CA CYS A 293 29.15 -1.11 -23.69
C CYS A 293 27.97 -0.17 -23.93
N TYR A 294 27.80 0.79 -23.03
CA TYR A 294 26.95 1.96 -23.15
C TYR A 294 27.76 3.16 -23.65
N SER A 295 27.11 4.29 -23.94
CA SER A 295 27.75 5.48 -24.51
C SER A 295 28.99 5.99 -23.76
N HIS A 296 29.12 5.72 -22.46
CA HIS A 296 30.23 6.21 -21.64
C HIS A 296 31.00 5.15 -20.84
N PHE A 297 30.47 3.92 -20.73
CA PHE A 297 31.11 2.86 -19.93
C PHE A 297 30.79 1.47 -20.48
N CYS A 298 31.68 0.52 -20.21
CA CYS A 298 31.59 -0.88 -20.59
C CYS A 298 31.58 -1.75 -19.34
N LYS A 299 30.59 -2.65 -19.28
CA LYS A 299 30.38 -3.56 -18.17
C LYS A 299 30.70 -4.99 -18.55
N PHE A 300 31.48 -5.65 -17.71
CA PHE A 300 31.76 -7.07 -17.84
C PHE A 300 30.67 -7.87 -17.13
N ARG A 301 30.07 -8.86 -17.80
CA ARG A 301 28.91 -9.57 -17.22
C ARG A 301 29.24 -10.33 -15.92
N ASN A 302 30.50 -10.75 -15.76
CA ASN A 302 30.96 -11.59 -14.65
C ASN A 302 31.84 -10.85 -13.64
N TYR A 303 32.03 -9.53 -13.79
CA TYR A 303 32.89 -8.72 -12.93
C TYR A 303 32.17 -7.41 -12.55
N SER A 304 32.43 -6.88 -11.36
CA SER A 304 31.96 -5.56 -10.88
C SER A 304 32.75 -4.39 -11.48
N LEU A 305 33.62 -4.65 -12.45
CA LEU A 305 34.42 -3.69 -13.19
C LEU A 305 33.60 -2.92 -14.25
N ASP A 306 33.56 -1.59 -14.09
CA ASP A 306 33.05 -0.64 -15.09
C ASP A 306 34.22 0.20 -15.63
N LEU A 307 34.49 0.09 -16.94
CA LEU A 307 35.55 0.86 -17.63
C LEU A 307 34.97 1.89 -18.57
N SER A 308 35.66 3.01 -18.79
CA SER A 308 35.31 3.91 -19.91
C SER A 308 35.50 3.18 -21.26
N LEU A 309 34.79 3.61 -22.31
CA LEU A 309 34.92 2.99 -23.64
C LEU A 309 36.38 3.00 -24.15
N ASN A 310 37.10 4.10 -23.92
CA ASN A 310 38.50 4.22 -24.34
C ASN A 310 39.40 3.27 -23.55
N SER A 311 39.23 3.21 -22.22
CA SER A 311 39.99 2.29 -21.36
C SER A 311 39.70 0.83 -21.70
N PHE A 312 38.46 0.52 -22.08
CA PHE A 312 38.08 -0.82 -22.55
C PHE A 312 38.80 -1.18 -23.86
N LEU A 313 38.79 -0.29 -24.85
CA LEU A 313 39.45 -0.52 -26.15
C LEU A 313 40.98 -0.65 -26.00
N GLU A 314 41.59 0.13 -25.11
CA GLU A 314 43.02 0.03 -24.79
C GLU A 314 43.36 -1.28 -24.08
N LEU A 315 42.50 -1.72 -23.15
CA LEU A 315 42.68 -2.98 -22.43
C LEU A 315 42.60 -4.19 -23.38
N ILE A 316 41.63 -4.24 -24.29
CA ILE A 316 41.56 -5.36 -25.24
C ILE A 316 42.72 -5.35 -26.23
N SER A 317 43.22 -4.17 -26.62
CA SER A 317 44.35 -4.05 -27.54
C SER A 317 45.68 -4.45 -26.89
N SER A 318 45.86 -4.22 -25.59
CA SER A 318 47.11 -4.55 -24.88
C SER A 318 47.27 -6.04 -24.58
N PHE A 319 46.17 -6.80 -24.61
CA PHE A 319 46.14 -8.24 -24.32
C PHE A 319 45.85 -9.11 -25.55
N ASP A 320 46.00 -8.58 -26.76
CA ASP A 320 45.74 -9.29 -28.02
C ASP A 320 44.37 -9.98 -28.07
N CYS A 321 43.33 -9.31 -27.55
CA CYS A 321 41.95 -9.79 -27.61
C CYS A 321 41.32 -9.52 -28.98
N TYR A 322 40.58 -10.50 -29.50
CA TYR A 322 39.86 -10.37 -30.77
C TYR A 322 38.37 -10.19 -30.54
N ILE A 323 37.78 -9.16 -31.17
CA ILE A 323 36.33 -9.00 -31.28
C ILE A 323 35.86 -9.88 -32.45
N PHE A 324 35.18 -10.98 -32.16
CA PHE A 324 34.66 -11.88 -33.21
C PHE A 324 33.19 -11.61 -33.54
N LEU A 325 32.46 -10.91 -32.66
CA LEU A 325 31.09 -10.46 -32.93
C LEU A 325 30.81 -9.13 -32.23
N LYS A 326 30.20 -8.20 -32.99
CA LYS A 326 29.63 -6.95 -32.48
C LYS A 326 28.14 -6.96 -32.77
N ASP A 327 27.32 -6.80 -31.74
CA ASP A 327 25.87 -6.90 -31.81
C ASP A 327 25.24 -5.59 -31.32
N GLU A 328 24.80 -4.76 -32.27
CA GLU A 328 24.21 -3.45 -32.01
C GLU A 328 22.74 -3.60 -31.61
N LYS A 329 22.47 -3.60 -30.30
CA LYS A 329 21.12 -3.79 -29.76
C LYS A 329 20.27 -2.54 -29.79
N SER A 330 20.88 -1.35 -29.67
CA SER A 330 20.20 -0.06 -29.78
C SER A 330 21.19 1.07 -30.07
N ALA A 331 20.70 2.28 -30.33
CA ALA A 331 21.55 3.47 -30.48
C ALA A 331 22.45 3.76 -29.26
N ASN A 332 22.12 3.23 -28.07
CA ASN A 332 22.77 3.58 -26.82
C ASN A 332 23.57 2.43 -26.18
N TYR A 333 23.54 1.22 -26.73
CA TYR A 333 24.38 0.13 -26.23
C TYR A 333 24.66 -0.97 -27.27
N VAL A 334 25.87 -1.53 -27.17
CA VAL A 334 26.44 -2.55 -28.07
C VAL A 334 27.01 -3.69 -27.23
N ASP A 335 26.75 -4.92 -27.65
CA ASP A 335 27.39 -6.11 -27.08
C ASP A 335 28.61 -6.52 -27.92
N TYR A 336 29.77 -6.62 -27.27
CA TYR A 336 31.01 -7.15 -27.85
C TYR A 336 31.27 -8.57 -27.33
N TYR A 337 31.56 -9.48 -28.24
CA TYR A 337 31.99 -10.84 -27.93
C TYR A 337 33.47 -10.99 -28.28
N LEU A 338 34.26 -11.29 -27.26
CA LEU A 338 35.72 -11.29 -27.30
C LEU A 338 36.28 -12.69 -27.14
N SER A 339 37.36 -12.98 -27.86
CA SER A 339 38.27 -14.08 -27.59
C SER A 339 39.59 -13.50 -27.08
N CYS A 340 39.94 -13.77 -25.83
CA CYS A 340 41.15 -13.26 -25.17
C CYS A 340 42.06 -14.41 -24.71
N PRO A 341 43.38 -14.20 -24.55
CA PRO A 341 44.25 -15.18 -23.91
C PRO A 341 43.75 -15.54 -22.49
N LEU A 342 43.99 -16.76 -22.02
CA LEU A 342 43.48 -17.22 -20.71
C LEU A 342 43.89 -16.32 -19.54
N ASP A 343 45.10 -15.74 -19.58
CA ASP A 343 45.60 -14.86 -18.52
C ASP A 343 44.85 -13.53 -18.42
N PHE A 344 44.11 -13.13 -19.47
CA PHE A 344 43.24 -11.96 -19.44
C PHE A 344 42.19 -12.06 -18.32
N SER A 345 41.62 -13.25 -18.12
CA SER A 345 40.61 -13.46 -17.08
C SER A 345 41.15 -13.25 -15.65
N LYS A 346 42.43 -13.57 -15.42
CA LYS A 346 43.13 -13.33 -14.15
C LYS A 346 43.43 -11.85 -13.95
N VAL A 347 43.83 -11.15 -15.00
CA VAL A 347 44.09 -9.71 -14.93
C VAL A 347 42.79 -8.94 -14.66
N VAL A 348 41.69 -9.30 -15.34
CA VAL A 348 40.39 -8.68 -15.11
C VAL A 348 39.88 -8.98 -13.69
N SER A 349 40.10 -10.18 -13.13
CA SER A 349 39.74 -10.44 -11.72
C SER A 349 40.60 -9.62 -10.74
N ASN A 350 41.91 -9.52 -10.97
CA ASN A 350 42.78 -8.74 -10.09
C ASN A 350 42.42 -7.24 -10.13
N ILE A 351 42.07 -6.69 -11.30
CA ILE A 351 41.58 -5.31 -11.42
C ILE A 351 40.24 -5.15 -10.71
N ASN A 352 39.35 -6.14 -10.82
CA ASN A 352 38.07 -6.16 -10.13
C ASN A 352 38.23 -6.11 -8.61
N ASP A 353 39.11 -6.95 -8.05
CA ASP A 353 39.39 -7.01 -6.62
C ASP A 353 39.98 -5.68 -6.11
N LEU A 354 40.89 -5.06 -6.88
CA LEU A 354 41.44 -3.74 -6.55
C LEU A 354 40.38 -2.63 -6.57
N GLN A 355 39.42 -2.71 -7.50
CA GLN A 355 38.34 -1.73 -7.59
C GLN A 355 37.33 -1.89 -6.46
N GLU A 356 37.00 -3.12 -6.06
CA GLU A 356 36.17 -3.39 -4.88
C GLU A 356 36.82 -2.85 -3.60
N VAL A 357 38.12 -3.06 -3.39
CA VAL A 357 38.86 -2.48 -2.25
C VAL A 357 38.87 -0.95 -2.30
N CYS A 358 38.98 -0.33 -3.48
CA CYS A 358 38.93 1.13 -3.63
C CYS A 358 37.54 1.70 -3.33
N ASP A 359 36.47 0.99 -3.70
CA ASP A 359 35.10 1.45 -3.49
C ASP A 359 34.60 1.18 -2.06
N GLU A 360 35.07 0.12 -1.38
CA GLU A 360 34.85 -0.07 0.07
C GLU A 360 35.49 1.04 0.90
N ASN A 361 36.68 1.52 0.52
CA ASN A 361 37.39 2.59 1.22
C ASN A 361 36.82 4.00 0.98
N LYS A 362 36.00 4.21 -0.07
CA LYS A 362 35.23 5.47 -0.23
C LYS A 362 34.08 5.60 0.77
N GLY A 363 33.65 4.49 1.39
CA GLY A 363 32.62 4.48 2.42
C GLY A 363 33.07 4.84 3.84
N SER A 364 34.38 4.87 4.12
CA SER A 364 34.92 5.04 5.50
C SER A 364 35.55 6.41 5.80
N PHE A 365 35.57 7.36 4.86
CA PHE A 365 36.21 8.68 5.04
C PHE A 365 35.27 9.88 5.22
N ASN A 366 34.01 9.65 5.63
CA ASN A 366 33.06 10.72 5.95
C ASN A 366 32.70 10.78 7.45
N THR A 367 33.69 10.73 8.34
CA THR A 367 33.54 11.20 9.74
C THR A 367 34.88 11.69 10.30
N PHE A 368 35.32 12.86 9.85
CA PHE A 368 36.18 13.74 10.66
C PHE A 368 35.71 15.18 10.48
N SER A 369 34.73 15.59 11.28
CA SER A 369 34.48 17.01 11.55
C SER A 369 35.51 17.45 12.58
N PHE A 370 36.43 18.33 12.17
CA PHE A 370 37.30 19.03 13.11
C PHE A 370 36.45 19.89 14.05
N LYS A 371 36.85 19.88 15.32
CA LYS A 371 36.43 20.83 16.35
C LYS A 371 37.09 22.18 16.13
#